data_AF-A0A1A8GYG7-F1
#
_entry.id   AF-A0A1A8GYG7-F1
#
_cell.length_a   1.000
_cell.length_b   1.000
_cell.length_c   1.000
_cell.angle_alpha   90.00
_cell.angle_beta   90.00
_cell.angle_gamma   90.00
#
_symmetry.space_group_name_H-M   'P 1'
#
loop_
_entity.id
_entity.type
_entity.pdbx_description
1 polymer ?
#
loop_
_entity_poly.entity_id
_entity_poly.type
_entity_poly.pdbx_seq_one_letter_code
_entity_poly.pdbx_strand_id
1 'polypeptide(L)'
;QVRIIKVCFLSNSSNLGKNFKLVRCEDGWTIKNVISTVLSSGCVGPGITHSLCYGLLLKHLKSSEMYWLHPDLTVSELTQRYVQQHLEAEW
;
A
#
# COMPACT_ATOMS: atom_id res chain seq x y z
N GLN A 1 -12.38 10.20 -7.74
CA GLN A 1 -11.12 10.71 -8.32
C GLN A 1 -10.16 9.55 -8.51
N VAL A 2 -9.27 9.64 -9.52
CA VAL A 2 -8.20 8.65 -9.73
C VAL A 2 -6.98 9.07 -8.92
N ARG A 3 -6.34 8.12 -8.22
CA ARG A 3 -5.08 8.31 -7.50
C ARG A 3 -4.03 7.30 -7.92
N ILE A 4 -2.77 7.61 -7.62
CA ILE A 4 -1.64 6.70 -7.78
C ILE A 4 -1.00 6.50 -6.42
N ILE A 5 -0.98 5.26 -5.93
CA ILE A 5 -0.33 4.89 -4.67
C ILE A 5 0.97 4.16 -4.98
N LYS A 6 2.07 4.55 -4.34
CA LYS A 6 3.33 3.81 -4.35
C LYS A 6 3.28 2.73 -3.28
N VAL A 7 3.17 1.46 -3.68
CA VAL A 7 3.18 0.32 -2.74
C VAL A 7 4.54 -0.33 -2.76
N CYS A 8 5.24 -0.25 -1.63
CA CYS A 8 6.55 -0.88 -1.45
C CYS A 8 6.39 -2.35 -1.01
N PHE A 9 7.31 -3.21 -1.42
CA PHE A 9 7.34 -4.61 -1.00
C PHE A 9 8.78 -5.09 -0.84
N LEU A 10 8.95 -6.14 -0.06
CA LEU A 10 10.24 -6.82 0.07
C LEU A 10 10.47 -7.68 -1.17
N SER A 11 11.70 -7.67 -1.66
CA SER A 11 12.21 -8.66 -2.61
C SER A 11 13.55 -9.18 -2.08
N ASN A 12 14.41 -9.76 -2.93
CA ASN A 12 15.73 -10.26 -2.54
C ASN A 12 16.69 -9.19 -1.95
N SER A 13 16.26 -7.94 -1.79
CA SER A 13 16.99 -6.88 -1.08
C SER A 13 16.16 -6.32 0.08
N SER A 14 16.79 -6.13 1.23
CA SER A 14 16.20 -5.59 2.46
C SER A 14 15.98 -4.06 2.45
N ASN A 15 16.36 -3.35 1.38
CA ASN A 15 16.20 -1.90 1.29
C ASN A 15 14.72 -1.52 1.12
N LEU A 16 14.12 -0.98 2.19
CA LEU A 16 12.75 -0.47 2.17
C LEU A 16 12.59 0.60 1.09
N GLY A 17 11.56 0.48 0.25
CA GLY A 17 11.26 1.44 -0.81
C GLY A 17 12.06 1.27 -2.10
N LYS A 18 13.03 0.35 -2.16
CA LYS A 18 13.76 0.02 -3.41
C LYS A 18 12.86 -0.69 -4.42
N ASN A 19 12.01 -1.59 -3.94
CA ASN A 19 11.04 -2.29 -4.79
C ASN A 19 9.65 -1.77 -4.49
N PHE A 20 8.97 -1.30 -5.53
CA PHE A 20 7.62 -0.78 -5.42
C PHE A 20 6.84 -0.98 -6.72
N LYS A 21 5.52 -0.83 -6.61
CA LYS A 21 4.61 -0.74 -7.74
C LYS A 21 3.77 0.53 -7.59
N LEU A 22 3.61 1.27 -8.67
CA LEU A 22 2.63 2.34 -8.75
C LEU A 22 1.28 1.73 -9.09
N VAL A 23 0.31 1.88 -8.19
CA VAL A 23 -1.05 1.35 -8.33
C VAL A 23 -1.99 2.51 -8.62
N ARG A 24 -2.54 2.54 -9.84
CA ARG A 24 -3.64 3.43 -10.19
C ARG A 24 -4.92 2.90 -9.55
N CYS A 25 -5.57 3.71 -8.72
CA CYS A 25 -6.77 3.34 -7.97
C CYS A 25 -7.83 4.45 -8.04
N GLU A 26 -9.06 4.09 -7.69
CA GLU A 26 -10.16 5.03 -7.52
C GLU A 26 -10.44 5.22 -6.04
N ASP A 27 -11.03 6.35 -5.65
CA ASP A 27 -11.29 6.67 -4.24
C ASP A 27 -12.10 5.59 -3.49
N GLY A 28 -13.01 4.91 -4.18
CA GLY A 28 -13.85 3.84 -3.61
C GLY A 28 -13.17 2.48 -3.53
N TRP A 29 -11.95 2.32 -4.05
CA TRP A 29 -11.22 1.07 -3.89
C TRP A 29 -10.85 0.84 -2.44
N THR A 30 -10.93 -0.41 -2.02
CA THR A 30 -10.46 -0.82 -0.70
C THR A 30 -8.97 -1.19 -0.73
N ILE A 31 -8.34 -1.22 0.44
CA ILE A 31 -6.96 -1.71 0.59
C ILE A 31 -6.80 -3.12 0.03
N LYS A 32 -7.82 -3.98 0.15
CA LYS A 32 -7.84 -5.30 -0.47
C LYS A 32 -7.68 -5.23 -2.00
N ASN A 33 -8.32 -4.27 -2.67
CA ASN A 33 -8.15 -4.07 -4.11
C ASN A 33 -6.71 -3.67 -4.47
N VAL A 34 -6.10 -2.80 -3.66
CA VAL A 34 -4.69 -2.38 -3.82
C VAL A 34 -3.74 -3.56 -3.66
N ILE A 35 -3.86 -4.32 -2.56
CA ILE A 35 -3.05 -5.53 -2.32
C ILE A 35 -3.23 -6.52 -3.47
N SER A 36 -4.48 -6.82 -3.86
CA SER A 36 -4.76 -7.76 -4.95
C SER A 36 -4.10 -7.34 -6.26
N THR A 37 -4.02 -6.04 -6.56
CA THR A 37 -3.38 -5.51 -7.77
C THR A 37 -1.86 -5.67 -7.73
N VAL A 38 -1.26 -5.54 -6.56
CA VAL A 38 0.19 -5.79 -6.38
C VAL A 38 0.48 -7.27 -6.57
N LEU A 39 -0.25 -8.14 -5.88
CA LEU A 39 -0.06 -9.59 -5.93
C LEU A 39 -0.27 -10.16 -7.34
N SER A 40 -1.36 -9.77 -8.02
CA SER A 40 -1.68 -10.25 -9.37
C SER A 40 -0.68 -9.80 -10.43
N SER A 41 0.10 -8.75 -10.16
CA SER A 41 1.11 -8.27 -11.10
C SER A 41 2.40 -9.09 -11.13
N GLY A 42 2.56 -10.05 -10.22
CA GLY A 42 3.74 -10.91 -10.14
C GLY A 42 5.00 -10.24 -9.58
N CYS A 43 4.95 -8.95 -9.23
CA CYS A 43 6.13 -8.22 -8.72
C CYS A 43 6.60 -8.68 -7.33
N VAL A 44 5.77 -9.43 -6.60
CA VAL A 44 6.08 -10.06 -5.30
C VAL A 44 6.54 -11.52 -5.47
N GLY A 45 6.55 -12.03 -6.70
CA GLY A 45 6.90 -13.41 -7.04
C GLY A 45 5.71 -14.20 -7.61
N PRO A 46 6.00 -15.31 -8.31
CA PRO A 46 4.97 -16.20 -8.87
C PRO A 46 4.36 -17.11 -7.80
N GLY A 47 3.22 -17.73 -8.11
CA GLY A 47 2.69 -18.87 -7.36
C GLY A 47 2.17 -18.54 -5.95
N ILE A 48 1.66 -17.32 -5.72
CA ILE A 48 1.11 -16.92 -4.42
C ILE A 48 -0.15 -17.73 -4.10
N THR A 49 -0.07 -18.61 -3.10
CA THR A 49 -1.18 -19.47 -2.64
C THR A 49 -1.97 -18.86 -1.47
N HIS A 50 -1.32 -18.04 -0.64
CA HIS A 50 -1.89 -17.49 0.59
C HIS A 50 -2.06 -15.97 0.50
N SER A 51 -2.86 -15.51 -0.47
CA SER A 51 -3.08 -14.08 -0.73
C SER A 51 -3.67 -13.31 0.46
N LEU A 52 -4.43 -13.99 1.33
CA LEU A 52 -5.01 -13.40 2.54
C LEU A 52 -3.99 -13.14 3.67
N CYS A 53 -2.76 -13.65 3.56
CA CYS A 53 -1.70 -13.39 4.53
C CYS A 53 -0.99 -12.05 4.30
N TYR A 54 -1.32 -11.33 3.22
CA TYR A 54 -0.75 -10.03 2.92
C TYR A 54 -1.58 -8.92 3.57
N GLY A 55 -0.89 -7.99 4.23
CA GLY A 55 -1.46 -6.74 4.73
C GLY A 55 -0.72 -5.54 4.15
N LEU A 56 -1.27 -4.34 4.39
CA LEU A 56 -0.63 -3.09 3.99
C LEU A 56 -0.36 -2.24 5.23
N LEU A 57 0.88 -1.79 5.37
CA LEU A 57 1.35 -0.91 6.44
C LEU A 57 1.61 0.48 5.86
N LEU A 58 0.95 1.50 6.40
CA LEU A 58 1.30 2.91 6.19
C LEU A 58 2.33 3.32 7.24
N LYS A 59 3.43 3.96 6.85
CA LYS A 59 4.52 4.33 7.76
C LYS A 59 4.92 5.78 7.52
N HIS A 60 4.86 6.62 8.55
CA HIS A 60 5.44 7.94 8.46
C HIS A 60 6.98 7.84 8.51
N LEU A 61 7.65 8.50 7.57
CA LEU A 61 9.10 8.42 7.37
C LEU A 61 9.88 9.33 8.32
N LYS A 62 9.20 10.30 8.95
CA LYS A 62 9.82 11.29 9.84
C LYS A 62 9.48 11.10 11.32
N SER A 63 8.62 10.13 11.66
CA SER A 63 8.27 9.79 13.03
C SER A 63 8.19 8.27 13.24
N SER A 64 7.72 7.84 14.41
CA SER A 64 7.44 6.43 14.72
C SER A 64 6.01 6.00 14.34
N GLU A 65 5.22 6.89 13.72
CA GLU A 65 3.83 6.59 13.34
C GLU A 65 3.76 5.49 12.29
N MET A 66 2.93 4.48 12.58
CA MET A 66 2.68 3.37 11.67
C MET A 66 1.27 2.82 11.87
N TYR A 67 0.59 2.51 10.77
CA TYR A 67 -0.81 2.08 10.77
C TYR A 67 -0.97 0.87 9.86
N TRP A 68 -1.33 -0.27 10.44
CA TRP A 68 -1.84 -1.40 9.66
C TRP A 68 -3.22 -1.04 9.13
N LEU A 69 -3.36 -1.07 7.81
CA LEU A 69 -4.58 -0.66 7.15
C LEU A 69 -5.53 -1.85 7.06
N HIS A 70 -6.77 -1.65 7.52
CA HIS A 70 -7.81 -2.67 7.41
C HIS A 70 -8.12 -2.97 5.93
N PRO A 71 -8.32 -4.23 5.52
CA PRO A 71 -8.57 -4.58 4.11
C PRO A 71 -9.76 -3.87 3.49
N ASP A 72 -10.80 -3.57 4.28
CA ASP A 72 -12.02 -2.91 3.82
C ASP A 72 -11.96 -1.37 3.89
N LEU A 73 -10.88 -0.79 4.40
CA LEU A 73 -10.68 0.66 4.39
C LEU A 73 -10.60 1.14 2.93
N THR A 74 -11.32 2.20 2.59
CA THR A 74 -11.25 2.78 1.25
C THR A 74 -10.04 3.71 1.08
N VAL A 75 -9.61 3.95 -0.15
CA VAL A 75 -8.53 4.91 -0.47
C VAL A 75 -8.94 6.33 -0.06
N SER A 76 -10.22 6.68 -0.18
CA SER A 76 -10.76 7.96 0.31
C SER A 76 -10.58 8.10 1.82
N GLU A 77 -11.00 7.10 2.59
CA GLU A 77 -10.88 7.11 4.05
C GLU A 77 -9.42 7.08 4.52
N LEU A 78 -8.56 6.30 3.85
CA LEU A 78 -7.11 6.30 4.08
C LEU A 78 -6.56 7.72 3.97
N THR A 79 -6.94 8.43 2.91
CA THR A 79 -6.44 9.78 2.66
C THR A 79 -6.92 10.75 3.73
N GLN A 80 -8.24 10.78 3.98
CA GLN A 80 -8.85 11.71 4.92
C GLN A 80 -8.37 11.48 6.35
N ARG A 81 -8.19 10.22 6.75
CA ARG A 81 -7.85 9.88 8.13
C ARG A 81 -6.36 10.01 8.43
N TYR A 82 -5.49 9.63 7.51
CA TYR A 82 -4.05 9.53 7.77
C TYR A 82 -3.26 10.49 6.91
N VAL A 83 -3.41 10.39 5.57
CA VAL A 83 -2.49 11.08 4.65
C VAL A 83 -2.57 12.60 4.77
N GLN A 84 -3.77 13.17 4.99
CA GLN A 84 -3.96 14.62 5.11
C GLN A 84 -3.28 15.28 6.32
N GLN A 85 -2.78 14.49 7.28
CA GLN A 85 -2.11 15.03 8.48
C GLN A 85 -0.67 15.49 8.20
N HIS A 86 -0.02 14.92 7.18
CA HIS A 86 1.37 15.15 6.80
C HIS A 86 1.50 15.29 5.27
N LEU A 87 2.68 15.59 4.73
CA LEU A 87 2.85 15.61 3.27
C LEU A 87 2.84 14.18 2.71
N GLU A 88 2.30 13.98 1.50
CA GLU A 88 2.26 12.63 0.88
C GLU A 88 3.63 11.96 0.77
N ALA A 89 4.68 12.75 0.52
CA ALA A 89 6.06 12.26 0.42
C ALA A 89 6.69 11.86 1.78
N GLU A 90 5.99 12.11 2.88
CA GLU A 90 6.41 11.73 4.22
C GLU A 90 5.85 10.36 4.63
N TRP A 91 4.99 9.75 3.81
CA TRP A 91 4.41 8.41 4.03
C TRP A 91 5.07 7.29 3.19
#